data_AF-A0A943N3H2-F1
#
_entry.id   AF-A0A943N3H2-F1
#
_cell.length_a   1.000
_cell.length_b   1.000
_cell.length_c   1.000
_cell.angle_alpha   90.00
_cell.angle_beta   90.00
_cell.angle_gamma   90.00
#
_symmetry.space_group_name_H-M   'P 1'
#
loop_
_entity.id
_entity.type
_entity.pdbx_description
1 polymer ?
#
loop_
_entity_poly.entity_id
_entity_poly.type
_entity_poly.pdbx_seq_one_letter_code
_entity_poly.pdbx_strand_id
1 'polypeptide(L)'
;MKLRHLTLLLCVSLSLTGCSALLERNYATVEPHSSKFWESEAAGTLRAENYQDIVNDLLILIGQHTESATVRLYNYEDDLTVADTLEQATTEVRQETPMGAYAVEYITASSRSQRGYYEISIQVSYRRTAEQIQAVVNATSTEALSALLEAALDEGRTELAVRVGYWGEDGQARVEETVAQLREARGLAETPPWTISYYPAQGPVGLIEFVMGGDAAAAAEENSENLAEES
;
A
#
# COMPACT_ATOMS: atom_id res chain seq x y z
N MET A 1 55.33 -27.08 33.14
CA MET A 1 54.82 -27.19 31.75
C MET A 1 53.40 -26.62 31.54
N LYS A 2 52.77 -25.91 32.51
CA LYS A 2 51.39 -25.39 32.35
C LYS A 2 51.27 -23.95 31.82
N LEU A 3 52.36 -23.17 31.81
CA LEU A 3 52.33 -21.76 31.39
C LEU A 3 52.49 -21.53 29.88
N ARG A 4 53.10 -22.47 29.15
CA ARG A 4 53.30 -22.36 27.68
C ARG A 4 52.04 -22.67 26.87
N HIS A 5 51.09 -23.41 27.44
CA HIS A 5 49.80 -23.70 26.78
C HIS A 5 48.81 -22.54 26.90
N LEU A 6 48.93 -21.69 27.94
CA LEU A 6 48.07 -20.53 28.13
C LEU A 6 48.40 -19.40 27.14
N THR A 7 49.68 -19.24 26.78
CA THR A 7 50.14 -18.22 25.83
C THR A 7 49.77 -18.57 24.38
N LEU A 8 49.72 -19.86 24.05
CA LEU A 8 49.32 -20.29 22.70
C LEU A 8 47.81 -20.15 22.48
N LEU A 9 47.00 -20.35 23.53
CA LEU A 9 45.54 -20.20 23.46
C LEU A 9 45.12 -18.74 23.31
N LEU A 10 45.87 -17.81 23.92
CA LEU A 10 45.61 -16.37 23.84
C LEU A 10 45.94 -15.77 22.46
N CYS A 11 46.95 -16.29 21.75
CA CYS A 11 47.28 -15.81 20.40
C CYS A 11 46.31 -16.30 19.32
N VAL A 12 45.60 -17.41 19.55
CA VAL A 12 44.60 -17.92 18.61
C VAL A 12 43.29 -17.13 18.71
N SER A 13 42.92 -16.62 19.89
CA SER A 13 41.71 -15.81 20.06
C SER A 13 41.80 -14.40 19.46
N LEU A 14 43.00 -13.82 19.34
CA LEU A 14 43.19 -12.52 18.67
C LEU A 14 43.19 -12.59 17.14
N SER A 15 43.31 -13.79 16.56
CA SER A 15 43.33 -13.97 15.10
C SER A 15 41.93 -14.16 14.49
N LEU A 16 40.88 -14.30 15.33
CA LEU A 16 39.50 -14.58 14.90
C LEU A 16 38.59 -13.35 14.86
N THR A 17 39.06 -12.18 15.23
CA THR A 17 38.32 -10.92 14.98
C THR A 17 38.62 -10.46 13.56
N GLY A 18 38.09 -11.20 12.59
CA GLY A 18 37.99 -10.72 11.21
C GLY A 18 37.14 -9.45 11.22
N CYS A 19 37.68 -8.35 10.67
CA CYS A 19 36.97 -7.10 10.44
C CYS A 19 35.93 -7.25 9.30
N SER A 20 35.03 -8.22 9.39
CA SER A 20 33.99 -8.47 8.38
C SER A 20 32.91 -7.38 8.37
N ALA A 21 32.73 -6.69 9.50
CA ALA A 21 31.67 -5.68 9.68
C ALA A 21 31.96 -4.33 8.99
N LEU A 22 33.13 -4.14 8.37
CA LEU A 22 33.49 -2.88 7.70
C LEU A 22 33.21 -2.91 6.18
N LEU A 23 32.66 -4.03 5.66
CA LEU A 23 32.30 -4.21 4.26
C LEU A 23 30.80 -4.45 4.03
N GLU A 24 29.97 -4.41 5.08
CA GLU A 24 28.55 -4.12 4.96
C GLU A 24 28.37 -2.64 4.62
N ARG A 25 28.76 -2.29 3.39
CA ARG A 25 28.21 -1.14 2.71
C ARG A 25 26.73 -1.42 2.55
N ASN A 26 25.94 -0.94 3.50
CA ASN A 26 24.55 -0.60 3.24
C ASN A 26 24.60 0.42 2.10
N TYR A 27 24.39 -0.05 0.88
CA TYR A 27 24.08 0.83 -0.24
C TYR A 27 22.71 1.42 0.06
N ALA A 28 22.69 2.53 0.81
CA ALA A 28 21.57 3.42 0.78
C ALA A 28 21.63 4.13 -0.58
N THR A 29 20.82 3.68 -1.53
CA THR A 29 20.52 4.49 -2.71
C THR A 29 19.77 5.72 -2.20
N VAL A 30 20.45 6.86 -2.20
CA VAL A 30 19.81 8.15 -1.98
C VAL A 30 19.27 8.56 -3.33
N GLU A 31 17.97 8.36 -3.55
CA GLU A 31 17.29 9.03 -4.65
C GLU A 31 17.42 10.54 -4.46
N PRO A 32 17.77 11.31 -5.51
CA PRO A 32 17.76 12.76 -5.43
C PRO A 32 16.42 13.25 -4.90
N HIS A 33 16.45 14.15 -3.92
CA HIS A 33 15.24 14.81 -3.44
C HIS A 33 14.51 15.45 -4.63
N SER A 34 13.27 15.00 -4.87
CA SER A 34 12.34 15.63 -5.81
C SER A 34 12.09 17.07 -5.36
N SER A 35 12.82 18.01 -5.93
CA SER A 35 12.59 19.43 -5.74
C SER A 35 11.35 19.81 -6.56
N LYS A 36 10.14 19.50 -6.06
CA LYS A 36 8.88 19.95 -6.67
C LYS A 36 8.82 21.49 -6.59
N PHE A 37 9.43 22.15 -7.56
CA PHE A 37 9.15 23.54 -7.90
C PHE A 37 7.82 23.52 -8.65
N TRP A 38 6.76 24.00 -8.01
CA TRP A 38 5.46 24.19 -8.65
C TRP A 38 5.59 25.27 -9.73
N GLU A 39 6.02 24.87 -10.92
CA GLU A 39 5.91 25.71 -12.11
C GLU A 39 4.54 25.45 -12.74
N SER A 40 3.80 26.54 -12.93
CA SER A 40 2.46 26.60 -13.52
C SER A 40 2.47 26.11 -14.97
N GLU A 41 2.54 24.80 -15.18
CA GLU A 41 2.11 24.16 -16.43
C GLU A 41 0.66 23.67 -16.27
N ALA A 42 -0.08 23.66 -17.38
CA ALA A 42 -1.55 23.55 -17.45
C ALA A 42 -2.17 22.70 -16.32
N ALA A 43 -3.09 23.31 -15.56
CA ALA A 43 -3.85 22.66 -14.50
C ALA A 43 -4.39 21.30 -15.00
N GLY A 44 -3.79 20.20 -14.55
CA GLY A 44 -4.17 18.84 -14.94
C GLY A 44 -3.06 17.97 -15.54
N THR A 45 -1.83 18.47 -15.74
CA THR A 45 -0.69 17.63 -16.15
C THR A 45 0.29 17.44 -14.99
N LEU A 46 0.53 16.18 -14.62
CA LEU A 46 1.46 15.79 -13.56
C LEU A 46 2.90 15.71 -14.09
N ARG A 47 3.89 15.84 -13.20
CA ARG A 47 5.31 15.81 -13.53
C ARG A 47 6.02 14.79 -12.65
N ALA A 48 6.71 13.85 -13.30
CA ALA A 48 7.55 12.86 -12.65
C ALA A 48 8.98 12.90 -13.22
N GLU A 49 9.96 12.69 -12.35
CA GLU A 49 11.39 12.67 -12.73
C GLU A 49 12.10 11.36 -12.37
N ASN A 50 11.43 10.50 -11.60
CA ASN A 50 11.93 9.22 -11.12
C ASN A 50 10.76 8.27 -10.82
N TYR A 51 11.11 7.04 -10.46
CA TYR A 51 10.16 5.98 -10.09
C TYR A 51 9.17 6.42 -9.01
N GLN A 52 9.68 7.03 -7.93
CA GLN A 52 8.86 7.36 -6.78
C GLN A 52 7.88 8.50 -7.08
N ASP A 53 8.26 9.47 -7.91
CA ASP A 53 7.32 10.48 -8.40
C ASP A 53 6.14 9.85 -9.14
N ILE A 54 6.37 8.81 -9.96
CA ILE A 54 5.29 8.08 -10.66
C ILE A 54 4.35 7.41 -9.64
N VAL A 55 4.91 6.71 -8.65
CA VAL A 55 4.13 6.07 -7.58
C VAL A 55 3.28 7.11 -6.84
N ASN A 56 3.86 8.25 -6.47
CA ASN A 56 3.14 9.33 -5.78
C ASN A 56 2.04 9.96 -6.65
N ASP A 57 2.35 10.21 -7.92
CA ASP A 57 1.40 10.79 -8.87
C ASP A 57 0.21 9.84 -9.05
N LEU A 58 0.44 8.53 -9.18
CA LEU A 58 -0.61 7.51 -9.18
C LEU A 58 -1.45 7.52 -7.88
N LEU A 59 -0.81 7.62 -6.71
CA LEU A 59 -1.52 7.70 -5.43
C LEU A 59 -2.38 8.96 -5.28
N ILE A 60 -1.93 10.10 -5.85
CA ILE A 60 -2.72 11.33 -5.91
C ILE A 60 -3.96 11.11 -6.79
N LEU A 61 -3.79 10.53 -7.98
CA LEU A 61 -4.90 10.22 -8.88
C LEU A 61 -5.94 9.31 -8.21
N ILE A 62 -5.48 8.26 -7.53
CA ILE A 62 -6.34 7.31 -6.81
C ILE A 62 -7.09 8.02 -5.67
N GLY A 63 -6.38 8.81 -4.85
CA GLY A 63 -7.00 9.56 -3.75
C GLY A 63 -8.03 10.59 -4.23
N GLN A 64 -7.94 11.04 -5.47
CA GLN A 64 -8.89 11.95 -6.12
C GLN A 64 -9.94 11.23 -6.97
N HIS A 65 -9.92 9.90 -7.04
CA HIS A 65 -10.75 9.09 -7.95
C HIS A 65 -10.68 9.60 -9.40
N THR A 66 -9.46 9.87 -9.89
CA THR A 66 -9.24 10.34 -11.26
C THR A 66 -9.04 9.14 -12.20
N GLU A 67 -9.92 8.99 -13.19
CA GLU A 67 -9.90 7.85 -14.12
C GLU A 67 -8.89 8.01 -15.26
N SER A 68 -8.53 9.24 -15.64
CA SER A 68 -7.56 9.50 -16.70
C SER A 68 -6.71 10.71 -16.43
N ALA A 69 -5.41 10.59 -16.70
CA ALA A 69 -4.44 11.66 -16.51
C ALA A 69 -3.28 11.59 -17.50
N THR A 70 -2.58 12.71 -17.62
CA THR A 70 -1.31 12.80 -18.36
C THR A 70 -0.19 13.14 -17.40
N VAL A 71 0.88 12.32 -17.40
CA VAL A 71 2.12 12.58 -16.66
C VAL A 71 3.24 12.87 -17.66
N ARG A 72 4.00 13.94 -17.42
CA ARG A 72 5.25 14.20 -18.14
C ARG A 72 6.41 13.59 -17.35
N LEU A 73 7.03 12.58 -17.93
CA LEU A 73 8.14 11.83 -17.34
C LEU A 73 9.48 12.33 -17.91
N TYR A 74 10.31 12.90 -17.05
CA TYR A 74 11.64 13.41 -17.39
C TYR A 74 12.74 12.50 -16.88
N ASN A 75 13.95 12.66 -17.41
CA ASN A 75 15.15 11.90 -17.02
C ASN A 75 15.14 10.41 -17.39
N TYR A 76 14.32 10.03 -18.38
CA TYR A 76 14.34 8.72 -19.01
C TYR A 76 14.78 8.87 -20.47
N GLU A 77 15.64 7.96 -20.92
CA GLU A 77 16.30 8.06 -22.23
C GLU A 77 15.82 7.00 -23.23
N ASP A 78 15.22 5.90 -22.76
CA ASP A 78 14.82 4.78 -23.60
C ASP A 78 13.42 4.24 -23.26
N ASP A 79 12.72 3.80 -24.31
CA ASP A 79 11.33 3.34 -24.23
C ASP A 79 11.17 2.09 -23.34
N LEU A 80 12.18 1.22 -23.29
CA LEU A 80 12.13 -0.03 -22.53
C LEU A 80 12.16 0.25 -21.03
N THR A 81 13.10 1.09 -20.57
CA THR A 81 13.18 1.51 -19.17
C THR A 81 11.90 2.24 -18.73
N VAL A 82 11.31 3.08 -19.60
CA VAL A 82 10.03 3.74 -19.31
C VAL A 82 8.92 2.71 -19.13
N ALA A 83 8.79 1.75 -20.05
CA ALA A 83 7.75 0.72 -19.98
C ALA A 83 7.89 -0.14 -18.70
N ASP A 84 9.10 -0.61 -18.40
CA ASP A 84 9.40 -1.41 -17.21
C ASP A 84 9.12 -0.63 -15.90
N THR A 85 9.53 0.64 -15.84
CA THR A 85 9.28 1.51 -14.68
C THR A 85 7.78 1.71 -14.45
N LEU A 86 7.00 1.93 -15.51
CA LEU A 86 5.55 2.10 -15.41
C LEU A 86 4.86 0.79 -14.98
N GLU A 87 5.29 -0.35 -15.51
CA GLU A 87 4.77 -1.66 -15.10
C GLU A 87 5.04 -1.93 -13.61
N GLN A 88 6.25 -1.66 -13.15
CA GLN A 88 6.61 -1.80 -11.73
C GLN A 88 5.80 -0.84 -10.86
N ALA A 89 5.71 0.45 -11.21
CA ALA A 89 5.01 1.44 -10.41
C ALA A 89 3.50 1.15 -10.34
N THR A 90 2.88 0.75 -11.46
CA THR A 90 1.45 0.37 -11.47
C THR A 90 1.18 -0.89 -10.66
N THR A 91 2.11 -1.85 -10.67
CA THR A 91 2.04 -3.07 -9.86
C THR A 91 2.18 -2.76 -8.37
N GLU A 92 3.21 -2.00 -7.97
CA GLU A 92 3.43 -1.59 -6.59
C GLU A 92 2.20 -0.85 -6.04
N VAL A 93 1.72 0.16 -6.78
CA VAL A 93 0.55 0.94 -6.37
C VAL A 93 -0.66 0.03 -6.17
N ARG A 94 -0.97 -0.84 -7.13
CA ARG A 94 -2.14 -1.71 -7.04
C ARG A 94 -2.02 -2.79 -5.97
N GLN A 95 -0.84 -3.35 -5.73
CA GLN A 95 -0.71 -4.56 -4.90
C GLN A 95 -0.15 -4.30 -3.51
N GLU A 96 0.71 -3.30 -3.36
CA GLU A 96 1.49 -3.08 -2.14
C GLU A 96 1.06 -1.83 -1.39
N THR A 97 0.46 -0.85 -2.08
CA THR A 97 -0.06 0.33 -1.39
C THR A 97 -1.46 0.09 -0.82
N PRO A 98 -1.75 0.52 0.43
CA PRO A 98 -3.05 0.28 1.04
C PRO A 98 -4.22 0.86 0.24
N MET A 99 -4.07 2.08 -0.28
CA MET A 99 -5.14 2.75 -1.03
C MET A 99 -5.31 2.17 -2.43
N GLY A 100 -4.22 1.83 -3.13
CA GLY A 100 -4.33 1.23 -4.44
C GLY A 100 -4.93 -0.18 -4.39
N ALA A 101 -4.50 -1.01 -3.44
CA ALA A 101 -5.07 -2.36 -3.25
C ALA A 101 -6.55 -2.36 -2.87
N TYR A 102 -6.98 -1.35 -2.11
CA TYR A 102 -8.37 -1.15 -1.73
C TYR A 102 -9.24 -0.69 -2.91
N ALA A 103 -8.77 0.33 -3.64
CA ALA A 103 -9.63 1.09 -4.55
C ALA A 103 -9.54 0.69 -6.03
N VAL A 104 -8.39 0.16 -6.48
CA VAL A 104 -8.06 0.05 -7.90
C VAL A 104 -8.24 -1.38 -8.40
N GLU A 105 -8.89 -1.51 -9.55
CA GLU A 105 -9.02 -2.77 -10.27
C GLU A 105 -7.81 -3.02 -11.19
N TYR A 106 -7.52 -2.06 -12.07
CA TYR A 106 -6.31 -2.07 -12.89
C TYR A 106 -5.90 -0.65 -13.28
N ILE A 107 -4.62 -0.50 -13.65
CA ILE A 107 -4.04 0.72 -14.19
C ILE A 107 -3.42 0.36 -15.53
N THR A 108 -3.72 1.11 -16.59
CA THR A 108 -3.00 1.03 -17.85
C THR A 108 -2.21 2.31 -18.06
N ALA A 109 -1.00 2.17 -18.59
CA ALA A 109 -0.13 3.27 -18.92
C ALA A 109 0.44 3.05 -20.32
N SER A 110 0.48 4.13 -21.11
CA SER A 110 1.16 4.13 -22.41
C SER A 110 2.06 5.35 -22.51
N SER A 111 3.24 5.18 -23.10
CA SER A 111 4.24 6.22 -23.22
C SER A 111 4.37 6.68 -24.67
N ARG A 112 4.60 7.98 -24.85
CA ARG A 112 4.95 8.58 -26.13
C ARG A 112 6.14 9.50 -25.94
N SER A 113 7.23 9.20 -26.65
CA SER A 113 8.42 10.06 -26.63
C SER A 113 8.11 11.45 -27.21
N GLN A 114 8.54 12.48 -26.51
CA GLN A 114 8.49 13.88 -26.91
C GLN A 114 9.90 14.48 -26.80
N ARG A 115 10.09 15.70 -27.32
CA ARG A 115 11.39 16.37 -27.20
C ARG A 115 11.66 16.75 -25.74
N GLY A 116 12.51 15.96 -25.08
CA GLY A 116 13.01 16.21 -23.73
C GLY A 116 12.21 15.56 -22.59
N TYR A 117 11.19 14.76 -22.90
CA TYR A 117 10.40 13.99 -21.92
C TYR A 117 9.55 12.90 -22.59
N TYR A 118 8.96 12.01 -21.80
CA TYR A 118 7.92 11.09 -22.23
C TYR A 118 6.55 11.58 -21.75
N GLU A 119 5.58 11.62 -22.65
CA GLU A 119 4.18 11.85 -22.30
C GLU A 119 3.53 10.51 -21.97
N ILE A 120 3.13 10.33 -20.73
CA ILE A 120 2.49 9.11 -20.24
C ILE A 120 0.99 9.36 -20.14
N SER A 121 0.20 8.56 -20.86
CA SER A 121 -1.25 8.52 -20.71
C SER A 121 -1.64 7.41 -19.76
N ILE A 122 -2.28 7.78 -18.65
CA ILE A 122 -2.70 6.86 -17.58
C ILE A 122 -4.22 6.71 -17.63
N GLN A 123 -4.69 5.48 -17.48
CA GLN A 123 -6.08 5.17 -17.20
C GLN A 123 -6.18 4.29 -15.95
N VAL A 124 -7.07 4.64 -15.05
CA VAL A 124 -7.32 3.92 -13.80
C VAL A 124 -8.75 3.42 -13.81
N SER A 125 -8.93 2.12 -13.63
CA SER A 125 -10.23 1.51 -13.38
C SER A 125 -10.38 1.24 -11.88
N TYR A 126 -11.50 1.67 -11.30
CA TYR A 126 -11.76 1.55 -9.87
C TYR A 126 -12.79 0.47 -9.56
N ARG A 127 -12.53 -0.30 -8.50
CA ARG A 127 -13.50 -1.24 -7.88
C ARG A 127 -14.26 -0.62 -6.71
N ARG A 128 -13.90 0.59 -6.31
CA ARG A 128 -14.56 1.39 -5.26
C ARG A 128 -15.03 2.71 -5.85
N THR A 129 -16.16 3.20 -5.36
CA THR A 129 -16.67 4.50 -5.82
C THR A 129 -15.86 5.65 -5.23
N ALA A 130 -15.99 6.84 -5.80
CA ALA A 130 -15.36 8.04 -5.25
C ALA A 130 -15.81 8.30 -3.80
N GLU A 131 -17.09 8.10 -3.51
CA GLU A 131 -17.66 8.26 -2.17
C GLU A 131 -17.02 7.28 -1.18
N GLN A 132 -16.83 6.02 -1.56
CA GLN A 132 -16.16 5.02 -0.71
C GLN A 132 -14.71 5.40 -0.42
N ILE A 133 -13.96 5.86 -1.44
CA ILE A 133 -12.57 6.33 -1.24
C ILE A 133 -12.53 7.55 -0.31
N GLN A 134 -13.42 8.53 -0.49
CA GLN A 134 -13.46 9.72 0.37
C GLN A 134 -13.97 9.41 1.79
N ALA A 135 -14.75 8.34 1.96
CA ALA A 135 -15.27 7.90 3.26
C ALA A 135 -14.23 7.13 4.09
N VAL A 136 -13.06 6.80 3.54
CA VAL A 136 -11.98 6.13 4.29
C VAL A 136 -11.56 7.00 5.48
N VAL A 137 -11.74 6.47 6.69
CA VAL A 137 -11.41 7.17 7.93
C VAL A 137 -9.94 6.95 8.25
N ASN A 138 -9.23 8.00 8.67
CA ASN A 138 -7.86 7.87 9.15
C ASN A 138 -7.83 7.68 10.67
N ALA A 139 -7.21 6.58 11.11
CA ALA A 139 -6.97 6.27 12.50
C ALA A 139 -5.46 6.29 12.79
N THR A 140 -5.06 6.86 13.92
CA THR A 140 -3.66 6.86 14.35
C THR A 140 -3.18 5.45 14.69
N SER A 141 -4.05 4.62 15.25
CA SER A 141 -3.73 3.25 15.65
C SER A 141 -4.96 2.34 15.73
N THR A 142 -4.74 1.03 15.90
CA THR A 142 -5.80 0.02 15.99
C THR A 142 -6.70 0.21 17.21
N GLU A 143 -6.24 0.88 18.27
CA GLU A 143 -7.04 1.16 19.47
C GLU A 143 -8.23 2.09 19.19
N ALA A 144 -8.19 2.89 18.12
CA ALA A 144 -9.30 3.75 17.73
C ALA A 144 -10.45 2.98 17.05
N LEU A 145 -10.23 1.72 16.64
CA LEU A 145 -11.20 0.97 15.83
C LEU A 145 -12.51 0.71 16.56
N SER A 146 -12.49 0.44 17.86
CA SER A 146 -13.70 0.21 18.66
C SER A 146 -14.66 1.40 18.55
N ALA A 147 -14.17 2.62 18.80
CA ALA A 147 -14.99 3.83 18.72
C ALA A 147 -15.47 4.13 17.30
N LEU A 148 -14.63 3.88 16.28
CA LEU A 148 -15.02 4.09 14.88
C LEU A 148 -16.10 3.11 14.42
N LEU A 149 -16.01 1.84 14.81
CA LEU A 149 -17.01 0.82 14.51
C LEU A 149 -18.33 1.09 15.24
N GLU A 150 -18.26 1.50 16.51
CA GLU A 150 -19.46 1.92 17.27
C GLU A 150 -20.18 3.08 16.58
N ALA A 151 -19.45 4.12 16.20
CA ALA A 151 -20.02 5.26 15.48
C ALA A 151 -20.63 4.84 14.13
N ALA A 152 -19.94 3.99 13.37
CA ALA A 152 -20.45 3.48 12.10
C ALA A 152 -21.75 2.69 12.28
N LEU A 153 -21.86 1.86 13.31
CA LEU A 153 -23.09 1.14 13.64
C LEU A 153 -24.23 2.08 14.08
N ASP A 154 -23.94 3.09 14.89
CA ASP A 154 -24.93 4.07 15.35
C ASP A 154 -25.47 4.93 14.19
N GLU A 155 -24.62 5.20 13.20
CA GLU A 155 -25.00 5.85 11.94
C GLU A 155 -25.71 4.90 10.96
N GLY A 156 -25.81 3.61 11.28
CA GLY A 156 -26.44 2.59 10.43
C GLY A 156 -25.65 2.25 9.17
N ARG A 157 -24.32 2.48 9.16
CA ARG A 157 -23.46 2.12 8.04
C ARG A 157 -23.36 0.60 7.92
N THR A 158 -23.34 0.12 6.68
CA THR A 158 -23.13 -1.31 6.37
C THR A 158 -21.67 -1.64 6.09
N GLU A 159 -20.84 -0.62 5.92
CA GLU A 159 -19.40 -0.75 5.66
C GLU A 159 -18.60 0.36 6.35
N LEU A 160 -17.33 0.07 6.65
CA LEU A 160 -16.38 1.03 7.16
C LEU A 160 -14.98 0.68 6.65
N ALA A 161 -14.31 1.64 5.99
CA ALA A 161 -12.91 1.52 5.64
C ALA A 161 -12.05 2.44 6.54
N VAL A 162 -11.00 1.89 7.14
CA VAL A 162 -10.12 2.60 8.07
C VAL A 162 -8.67 2.45 7.65
N ARG A 163 -8.01 3.57 7.36
CA ARG A 163 -6.55 3.64 7.21
C ARG A 163 -5.90 3.78 8.57
N VAL A 164 -4.98 2.87 8.91
CA VAL A 164 -4.33 2.83 10.23
C VAL A 164 -2.86 3.21 10.10
N GLY A 165 -2.44 4.22 10.86
CA GLY A 165 -1.05 4.70 10.84
C GLY A 165 -0.08 3.80 11.61
N TYR A 166 -0.50 3.23 12.74
CA TYR A 166 0.32 2.38 13.59
C TYR A 166 -0.43 1.12 14.02
N TRP A 167 0.12 -0.05 13.71
CA TRP A 167 -0.55 -1.33 13.93
C TRP A 167 -0.31 -1.97 15.30
N GLY A 168 0.80 -1.61 15.96
CA GLY A 168 1.26 -2.29 17.16
C GLY A 168 1.65 -3.76 16.93
N GLU A 169 2.05 -4.44 17.99
CA GLU A 169 2.25 -5.90 17.99
C GLU A 169 0.87 -6.59 17.97
N ASP A 170 0.75 -7.67 17.18
CA ASP A 170 -0.47 -8.48 17.03
C ASP A 170 -1.72 -7.69 16.56
N GLY A 171 -1.52 -6.64 15.76
CA GLY A 171 -2.60 -5.72 15.36
C GLY A 171 -3.83 -6.40 14.74
N GLN A 172 -3.65 -7.45 13.92
CA GLN A 172 -4.76 -8.20 13.32
C GLN A 172 -5.59 -8.98 14.36
N ALA A 173 -4.93 -9.68 15.29
CA ALA A 173 -5.63 -10.38 16.36
C ALA A 173 -6.42 -9.41 17.25
N ARG A 174 -5.87 -8.21 17.49
CA ARG A 174 -6.58 -7.14 18.22
C ARG A 174 -7.79 -6.60 17.47
N VAL A 175 -7.71 -6.50 16.14
CA VAL A 175 -8.86 -6.11 15.30
C VAL A 175 -9.98 -7.14 15.44
N GLU A 176 -9.66 -8.43 15.32
CA GLU A 176 -10.61 -9.53 15.46
C GLU A 176 -11.27 -9.55 16.84
N GLU A 177 -10.47 -9.41 17.91
CA GLU A 177 -10.97 -9.32 19.29
C GLU A 177 -11.90 -8.11 19.46
N THR A 178 -11.52 -6.95 18.93
CA THR A 178 -12.32 -5.72 19.01
C THR A 178 -13.69 -5.92 18.33
N VAL A 179 -13.71 -6.53 17.15
CA VAL A 179 -14.96 -6.83 16.43
C VAL A 179 -15.81 -7.83 17.20
N ALA A 180 -15.21 -8.90 17.75
CA ALA A 180 -15.93 -9.90 18.52
C ALA A 180 -16.59 -9.30 19.77
N GLN A 181 -15.84 -8.53 20.56
CA GLN A 181 -16.34 -7.85 21.76
C GLN A 181 -17.45 -6.86 21.43
N LEU A 182 -17.29 -6.06 20.37
CA LEU A 182 -18.30 -5.10 19.95
C LEU A 182 -19.60 -5.79 19.52
N ARG A 183 -19.49 -6.88 18.75
CA ARG A 183 -20.66 -7.65 18.33
C ARG A 183 -21.40 -8.27 19.50
N GLU A 184 -20.69 -8.82 20.48
CA GLU A 184 -21.31 -9.33 21.71
C GLU A 184 -22.04 -8.20 22.46
N ALA A 185 -21.38 -7.06 22.68
CA ALA A 185 -21.96 -5.91 23.38
C ALA A 185 -23.21 -5.34 22.68
N ARG A 186 -23.27 -5.43 21.36
CA ARG A 186 -24.41 -4.96 20.53
C ARG A 186 -25.48 -6.03 20.29
N GLY A 187 -25.32 -7.23 20.85
CA GLY A 187 -26.27 -8.34 20.65
C GLY A 187 -26.26 -8.89 19.21
N LEU A 188 -25.15 -8.71 18.48
CA LEU A 188 -24.93 -9.16 17.11
C LEU A 188 -24.18 -10.51 17.04
N ALA A 189 -24.07 -11.22 18.17
CA ALA A 189 -23.43 -12.54 18.21
C ALA A 189 -24.11 -13.56 17.28
N GLU A 190 -25.44 -13.49 17.17
CA GLU A 190 -26.26 -14.42 16.37
C GLU A 190 -26.49 -13.96 14.91
N THR A 191 -25.98 -12.79 14.51
CA THR A 191 -26.05 -12.33 13.12
C THR A 191 -24.89 -12.92 12.30
N PRO A 192 -24.96 -12.93 10.95
CA PRO A 192 -23.81 -13.34 10.14
C PRO A 192 -22.52 -12.59 10.55
N PRO A 193 -21.34 -13.26 10.56
CA PRO A 193 -20.06 -12.63 10.86
C PRO A 193 -19.79 -11.48 9.88
N TRP A 194 -19.08 -10.45 10.35
CA TRP A 194 -18.63 -9.37 9.47
C TRP A 194 -17.45 -9.86 8.63
N THR A 195 -17.35 -9.40 7.39
CA THR A 195 -16.14 -9.61 6.59
C THR A 195 -15.13 -8.55 6.92
N ILE A 196 -13.90 -8.97 7.21
CA ILE A 196 -12.77 -8.07 7.49
C ILE A 196 -11.73 -8.32 6.40
N SER A 197 -11.46 -7.30 5.60
CA SER A 197 -10.46 -7.34 4.53
C SER A 197 -9.28 -6.43 4.88
N TYR A 198 -8.08 -6.88 4.58
CA TYR A 198 -6.83 -6.17 4.88
C TYR A 198 -6.12 -5.77 3.59
N TYR A 199 -5.69 -4.50 3.53
CA TYR A 199 -5.05 -3.92 2.35
C TYR A 199 -3.69 -3.29 2.70
N PRO A 200 -2.60 -3.66 1.98
CA PRO A 200 -2.54 -4.76 1.01
C PRO A 200 -2.80 -6.14 1.64
N ALA A 201 -3.21 -7.11 0.82
CA ALA A 201 -3.51 -8.48 1.29
C ALA A 201 -2.26 -9.23 1.74
N GLN A 202 -1.09 -8.83 1.23
CA GLN A 202 0.22 -9.36 1.58
C GLN A 202 1.14 -8.20 1.94
N GLY A 203 2.01 -8.41 2.93
CA GLY A 203 2.93 -7.37 3.39
C GLY A 203 2.34 -6.49 4.51
N PRO A 204 2.90 -5.29 4.73
CA PRO A 204 2.48 -4.42 5.80
C PRO A 204 1.10 -3.83 5.52
N VAL A 205 0.10 -4.29 6.25
CA VAL A 205 -1.27 -3.78 6.13
C VAL A 205 -1.30 -2.30 6.55
N GLY A 206 -2.05 -1.49 5.82
CA GLY A 206 -2.26 -0.07 6.15
C GLY A 206 -3.73 0.36 6.12
N LEU A 207 -4.64 -0.48 5.63
CA LEU A 207 -6.07 -0.20 5.57
C LEU A 207 -6.88 -1.47 5.87
N ILE A 208 -8.00 -1.28 6.56
CA ILE A 208 -8.96 -2.34 6.93
C ILE A 208 -10.32 -1.96 6.38
N GLU A 209 -11.00 -2.90 5.73
CA GLU A 209 -12.41 -2.77 5.33
C GLU A 209 -13.24 -3.72 6.19
N PHE A 210 -14.29 -3.20 6.79
CA PHE A 210 -15.29 -3.95 7.53
C PHE A 210 -16.60 -3.91 6.75
N VAL A 211 -17.13 -5.08 6.38
CA VAL A 211 -18.46 -5.22 5.78
C VAL A 211 -19.37 -5.87 6.82
N MET A 212 -20.31 -5.09 7.33
CA MET A 212 -21.15 -5.43 8.48
C MET A 212 -22.52 -6.01 8.08
N GLY A 213 -22.91 -5.87 6.80
CA GLY A 213 -24.16 -6.42 6.23
C GLY A 213 -23.98 -7.84 5.67
N GLY A 214 -25.01 -8.68 5.84
CA GLY A 214 -25.00 -10.13 5.54
C GLY A 214 -24.85 -10.55 4.06
N ASP A 215 -24.50 -9.65 3.16
CA ASP A 215 -24.17 -9.96 1.75
C ASP A 215 -22.65 -10.08 1.53
N ALA A 216 -21.91 -10.46 2.57
CA ALA A 216 -20.54 -10.97 2.44
C ALA A 216 -20.40 -12.11 1.41
N ALA A 217 -21.49 -12.84 1.14
CA ALA A 217 -21.55 -13.87 0.11
C ALA A 217 -21.57 -13.29 -1.32
N ALA A 218 -22.22 -12.14 -1.56
CA ALA A 218 -22.30 -11.55 -2.89
C ALA A 218 -20.93 -11.00 -3.37
N ALA A 219 -20.15 -10.41 -2.47
CA ALA A 219 -18.80 -9.90 -2.79
C ALA A 219 -17.77 -11.02 -3.05
N ALA A 220 -18.01 -12.23 -2.52
CA ALA A 220 -17.16 -13.40 -2.76
C ALA A 220 -17.60 -14.22 -3.98
N GLU A 221 -18.90 -14.32 -4.25
CA GLU A 221 -19.44 -14.97 -5.45
C GLU A 221 -19.09 -14.21 -6.73
N GLU A 222 -19.19 -12.88 -6.74
CA GLU A 222 -18.86 -12.05 -7.91
C GLU A 222 -17.36 -12.14 -8.28
N ASN A 223 -16.49 -12.39 -7.30
CA ASN A 223 -15.06 -12.60 -7.54
C ASN A 223 -14.72 -14.03 -8.01
N SER A 224 -15.63 -15.00 -7.80
CA SER A 224 -15.45 -16.39 -8.25
C SER A 224 -16.09 -16.66 -9.62
N GLU A 225 -17.18 -15.97 -9.96
CA GLU A 225 -17.81 -16.06 -11.29
C GLU A 225 -16.95 -15.37 -12.36
N ASN A 226 -16.32 -14.22 -12.04
CA ASN A 226 -15.39 -13.56 -12.96
C ASN A 226 -14.13 -14.40 -13.26
N LEU A 227 -13.69 -15.28 -12.34
CA LEU A 227 -12.57 -16.19 -12.59
C LEU A 227 -12.97 -17.45 -13.39
N ALA A 228 -14.25 -17.79 -13.46
CA ALA A 228 -14.75 -18.97 -14.18
C ALA A 228 -15.14 -18.64 -15.63
N GLU A 229 -15.44 -17.38 -15.97
CA GLU A 229 -15.73 -16.95 -17.34
C GLU A 229 -14.47 -16.63 -18.17
N GLU A 230 -13.30 -16.49 -17.54
CA GLU A 230 -12.01 -16.25 -18.22
C GLU A 230 -11.12 -17.52 -18.38
N SER A 231 -11.62 -18.71 -18.04
CA SER A 231 -10.90 -19.99 -18.22
C SER A 231 -11.42 -20.84 -19.38
#